data_AF-A0A3L6T8S4-F1
#
_entry.id   AF-A0A3L6T8S4-F1
#
_cell.length_a   1.000
_cell.length_b   1.000
_cell.length_c   1.000
_cell.angle_alpha   90.00
_cell.angle_beta   90.00
_cell.angle_gamma   90.00
#
_symmetry.space_group_name_H-M   'P 1'
#
loop_
_entity.id
_entity.type
_entity.pdbx_description
1 polymer ?
#
loop_
_entity_poly.entity_id
_entity_poly.type
_entity_poly.pdbx_seq_one_letter_code
_entity_poly.pdbx_strand_id
1 'polypeptide(L)'
;MPPPARSPAWGPRRRALLLPLLLLPLLLLLLHLASSPSPRPLPALRKPSQACDYSAGEWVRDASAGPALRYDHTCREIFKGWNCIANGKANGRDLLRWRWRPSGPGCDLPRLDPRRFLELHRDTNIG
;
A
#
# COMPACT_ATOMS: atom_id res chain seq x y z
N MET A 1 -37.23 67.18 56.31
CA MET A 1 -36.02 66.36 56.09
C MET A 1 -36.28 65.42 54.90
N PRO A 2 -35.31 65.20 54.00
CA PRO A 2 -35.50 64.74 52.62
C PRO A 2 -35.56 63.20 52.47
N PRO A 3 -35.83 62.66 51.25
CA PRO A 3 -36.23 61.28 51.02
C PRO A 3 -35.06 60.37 50.58
N PRO A 4 -35.24 59.04 50.52
CA PRO A 4 -34.44 58.19 49.65
C PRO A 4 -35.22 57.69 48.43
N ALA A 5 -34.49 57.57 47.32
CA ALA A 5 -34.98 57.24 45.99
C ALA A 5 -34.43 55.88 45.50
N ARG A 6 -35.11 55.36 44.45
CA ARG A 6 -34.71 54.32 43.46
C ARG A 6 -34.78 52.86 43.96
N SER A 7 -35.11 51.84 43.16
CA SER A 7 -34.87 51.59 41.72
C SER A 7 -35.86 50.54 41.13
N PRO A 8 -35.97 50.41 39.79
CA PRO A 8 -36.70 49.33 39.13
C PRO A 8 -35.84 48.06 39.01
N ALA A 9 -36.38 46.89 39.38
CA ALA A 9 -35.71 45.61 39.18
C ALA A 9 -36.27 44.89 37.95
N TRP A 10 -35.52 44.99 36.86
CA TRP A 10 -35.66 44.20 35.64
C TRP A 10 -35.36 42.73 35.97
N GLY A 11 -36.37 41.85 35.93
CA GLY A 11 -36.16 40.42 36.14
C GLY A 11 -35.33 39.80 35.00
N PRO A 12 -34.21 39.10 35.29
CA PRO A 12 -33.39 38.49 34.25
C PRO A 12 -34.04 37.21 33.70
N ARG A 13 -34.26 37.26 32.38
CA ARG A 13 -34.24 36.19 31.38
C ARG A 13 -33.94 34.77 31.92
N ARG A 14 -35.00 33.98 32.19
CA ARG A 14 -34.93 32.53 32.45
C ARG A 14 -34.33 31.68 31.29
N ARG A 15 -33.95 32.30 30.16
CA ARG A 15 -33.38 31.60 28.98
C ARG A 15 -31.87 31.39 29.05
N ALA A 16 -31.16 32.00 29.99
CA ALA A 16 -29.70 31.92 30.07
C ALA A 16 -29.17 30.65 30.77
N LEU A 17 -30.02 29.85 31.41
CA LEU A 17 -29.60 28.66 32.19
C LEU A 17 -29.64 27.35 31.40
N LEU A 18 -30.28 27.30 30.22
CA LEU A 18 -30.33 26.09 29.37
C LEU A 18 -29.01 25.88 28.60
N LEU A 19 -28.35 26.96 28.23
CA LEU A 19 -27.10 26.93 27.49
C LEU A 19 -25.93 26.30 28.29
N PRO A 20 -25.65 26.68 29.56
CA PRO A 20 -24.62 26.01 30.35
C PRO A 20 -24.99 24.54 30.68
N LEU A 21 -26.29 24.19 30.74
CA LEU A 21 -26.75 22.83 31.01
C LEU A 21 -26.43 21.84 29.88
N LEU A 22 -26.36 22.33 28.63
CA LEU A 22 -26.01 21.52 27.45
C LEU A 22 -24.51 21.59 27.11
N LEU A 23 -23.85 22.72 27.39
CA LEU A 23 -22.43 22.91 27.09
C LEU A 23 -21.50 22.13 28.04
N LEU A 24 -21.88 22.02 29.32
CA LEU A 24 -21.07 21.31 30.31
C LEU A 24 -20.92 19.79 30.04
N PRO A 25 -21.99 19.01 29.78
CA PRO A 25 -21.85 17.59 29.47
C PRO A 25 -21.15 17.35 28.13
N LEU A 26 -21.33 18.24 27.15
CA LEU A 26 -20.60 18.18 25.88
C LEU A 26 -19.10 18.42 26.07
N LEU A 27 -18.72 19.39 26.90
CA LEU A 27 -17.32 19.66 27.23
C LEU A 27 -16.69 18.48 28.00
N LEU A 28 -17.42 17.88 28.95
CA LEU A 28 -16.95 16.70 29.69
C LEU A 28 -16.78 15.47 28.80
N LEU A 29 -17.65 15.30 27.80
CA LEU A 29 -17.53 14.24 26.80
C LEU A 29 -16.30 14.46 25.91
N LEU A 30 -16.08 15.68 25.42
CA LEU A 30 -14.89 16.03 24.64
C LEU A 30 -13.61 15.83 25.43
N LEU A 31 -13.61 16.18 26.73
CA LEU A 31 -12.49 15.92 27.62
C LEU A 31 -12.24 14.41 27.80
N HIS A 32 -13.28 13.57 27.92
CA HIS A 32 -13.13 12.12 27.97
C HIS A 32 -12.58 11.53 26.66
N LEU A 33 -13.01 12.04 25.50
CA LEU A 33 -12.44 11.61 24.20
C LEU A 33 -10.98 12.05 24.05
N ALA A 34 -10.62 13.24 24.56
CA ALA A 34 -9.26 13.76 24.50
C ALA A 34 -8.30 13.14 25.53
N SER A 35 -8.82 12.72 26.69
CA SER A 35 -8.06 12.09 27.77
C SER A 35 -8.10 10.56 27.73
N SER A 36 -8.86 9.97 26.80
CA SER A 36 -8.80 8.55 26.51
C SER A 36 -7.34 8.19 26.19
N PRO A 37 -6.69 7.32 26.99
CA PRO A 37 -5.31 6.97 26.76
C PRO A 37 -5.23 6.31 25.39
N SER A 38 -4.55 6.99 24.47
CA SER A 38 -4.13 6.41 23.18
C SER A 38 -3.64 4.99 23.43
N PRO A 39 -4.17 3.98 22.72
CA PRO A 39 -3.68 2.61 22.90
C PRO A 39 -2.17 2.66 22.70
N ARG A 40 -1.44 2.27 23.76
CA ARG A 40 0.02 2.22 23.76
C ARG A 40 0.45 1.54 22.46
N PRO A 41 1.38 2.12 21.68
CA PRO A 41 1.96 1.38 20.57
C PRO A 41 2.53 0.09 21.18
N LEU A 42 1.96 -1.05 20.81
CA LEU A 42 2.60 -2.33 21.04
C LEU A 42 4.06 -2.16 20.58
N PRO A 43 5.07 -2.68 21.32
CA PRO A 43 6.45 -2.59 20.88
C PRO A 43 6.45 -3.03 19.43
N ALA A 44 6.84 -2.11 18.54
CA ALA A 44 6.78 -2.33 17.12
C ALA A 44 7.46 -3.67 16.90
N LEU A 45 6.68 -4.69 16.52
CA LEU A 45 7.22 -5.89 15.93
C LEU A 45 8.20 -5.35 14.91
N ARG A 46 9.51 -5.55 15.12
CA ARG A 46 10.52 -5.09 14.18
C ARG A 46 9.99 -5.53 12.83
N LYS A 47 9.50 -4.58 12.02
CA LYS A 47 9.04 -4.91 10.67
C LYS A 47 10.28 -5.59 10.08
N PRO A 48 10.21 -6.88 9.71
CA PRO A 48 11.29 -7.45 8.91
C PRO A 48 11.48 -6.43 7.79
N SER A 49 12.71 -5.94 7.60
CA SER A 49 13.09 -5.02 6.53
C SER A 49 12.16 -5.24 5.34
N GLN A 50 11.21 -4.31 5.08
CA GLN A 50 9.94 -4.60 4.38
C GLN A 50 10.17 -5.66 3.30
N ALA A 51 9.84 -6.93 3.62
CA ALA A 51 10.07 -8.01 2.69
C ALA A 51 9.28 -7.65 1.43
N CYS A 52 9.94 -7.67 0.28
CA CYS A 52 9.29 -7.33 -0.97
C CYS A 52 8.14 -8.32 -1.21
N ASP A 53 6.92 -7.79 -1.35
CA ASP A 53 5.81 -8.57 -1.87
C ASP A 53 5.97 -8.68 -3.38
N TYR A 54 6.69 -9.71 -3.83
CA TYR A 54 6.95 -9.95 -5.25
C TYR A 54 5.69 -10.29 -6.05
N SER A 55 4.56 -10.56 -5.39
CA SER A 55 3.26 -10.77 -6.04
C SER A 55 2.51 -9.46 -6.31
N ALA A 56 2.90 -8.36 -5.65
CA ALA A 56 2.33 -7.03 -5.82
C ALA A 56 3.21 -6.17 -6.75
N GLY A 57 2.64 -5.72 -7.86
CA GLY A 57 3.39 -4.96 -8.87
C GLY A 57 2.58 -4.77 -10.14
N GLU A 58 3.29 -4.52 -11.24
CA GLU A 58 2.67 -4.30 -12.53
C GLU A 58 3.52 -4.85 -13.69
N TRP A 59 2.86 -5.12 -14.81
CA TRP A 59 3.54 -5.43 -16.06
C TRP A 59 4.00 -4.13 -16.73
N VAL A 60 5.29 -4.00 -16.99
CA VAL A 60 5.88 -2.86 -17.70
C VAL A 60 6.55 -3.30 -18.99
N ARG A 61 6.60 -2.41 -19.97
CA ARG A 61 7.38 -2.66 -21.20
C ARG A 61 8.87 -2.48 -20.95
N ASP A 62 9.65 -3.42 -21.44
CA ASP A 62 11.10 -3.43 -21.35
C ASP A 62 11.72 -3.47 -22.75
N ALA A 63 12.14 -2.30 -23.23
CA ALA A 63 12.76 -2.15 -24.54
C ALA A 63 14.12 -2.87 -24.63
N SER A 64 14.77 -3.12 -23.50
CA SER A 64 16.07 -3.81 -23.43
C SER A 64 15.93 -5.34 -23.36
N ALA A 65 14.69 -5.86 -23.29
CA ALA A 65 14.42 -7.29 -23.23
C ALA A 65 14.68 -8.04 -24.55
N GLY A 66 14.82 -7.34 -25.69
CA GLY A 66 14.80 -7.91 -27.04
C GLY A 66 15.67 -9.16 -27.28
N PRO A 67 16.87 -9.08 -27.90
CA PRO A 67 17.66 -10.26 -28.30
C PRO A 67 18.14 -11.14 -27.13
N ALA A 68 18.02 -10.66 -25.89
CA ALA A 68 18.50 -11.35 -24.70
C ALA A 68 17.58 -12.51 -24.25
N LEU A 69 16.30 -12.51 -24.65
CA LEU A 69 15.35 -13.55 -24.28
C LEU A 69 15.47 -14.73 -25.23
N ARG A 70 15.78 -15.91 -24.68
CA ARG A 70 16.00 -17.16 -25.43
C ARG A 70 14.71 -17.83 -25.95
N TYR A 71 13.60 -17.10 -25.98
CA TYR A 71 12.33 -17.59 -26.51
C TYR A 71 12.28 -17.33 -28.02
N ASP A 72 12.60 -18.36 -28.80
CA ASP A 72 12.57 -18.32 -30.26
C ASP A 72 11.81 -19.53 -30.83
N HIS A 73 11.38 -19.42 -32.09
CA HIS A 73 10.71 -20.49 -32.82
C HIS A 73 11.57 -21.75 -32.99
N THR A 74 12.90 -21.62 -32.86
CA THR A 74 13.86 -22.73 -33.05
C THR A 74 14.18 -23.52 -31.77
N CYS A 75 13.75 -23.07 -30.59
CA CYS A 75 14.02 -23.73 -29.31
C CYS A 75 13.23 -25.04 -29.20
N ARG A 76 13.95 -26.15 -29.04
CA ARG A 76 13.40 -27.52 -29.07
C ARG A 76 12.78 -27.93 -27.74
N GLU A 77 13.17 -27.24 -26.67
CA GLU A 77 12.73 -27.48 -25.30
C GLU A 77 11.33 -26.91 -25.04
N ILE A 78 10.89 -25.94 -25.85
CA ILE A 78 9.53 -25.39 -25.76
C ILE A 78 8.57 -26.42 -26.36
N PHE A 79 7.59 -26.87 -25.55
CA PHE A 79 6.50 -27.70 -26.05
C PHE A 79 5.82 -27.03 -27.26
N LYS A 80 5.57 -27.78 -28.34
CA LYS A 80 5.08 -27.24 -29.62
C LYS A 80 3.81 -26.40 -29.46
N GLY A 81 2.87 -26.82 -28.62
CA GLY A 81 1.63 -26.06 -28.35
C GLY A 81 1.86 -24.72 -27.64
N TRP A 82 3.02 -24.51 -27.01
CA TRP A 82 3.36 -23.29 -26.25
C TRP A 82 4.28 -22.34 -27.03
N ASN A 83 4.78 -22.73 -28.21
CA ASN A 83 5.62 -21.87 -29.04
C ASN A 83 4.77 -20.92 -29.89
N CYS A 84 4.40 -19.76 -29.32
CA CYS A 84 3.58 -18.76 -29.99
C CYS A 84 4.20 -18.21 -31.29
N ILE A 85 5.53 -18.10 -31.36
CA ILE A 85 6.21 -17.61 -32.56
C ILE A 85 6.13 -18.66 -33.68
N ALA A 86 6.45 -19.92 -33.37
CA ALA A 86 6.34 -21.02 -34.34
C ALA A 86 4.89 -21.24 -34.79
N ASN A 87 3.92 -21.04 -33.90
CA ASN A 87 2.49 -21.17 -34.20
C ASN A 87 1.88 -19.93 -34.91
N GLY A 88 2.70 -18.95 -35.31
CA GLY A 88 2.26 -17.82 -36.13
C GLY A 88 1.39 -16.79 -35.40
N LYS A 89 1.46 -16.71 -34.06
CA LYS A 89 0.72 -15.69 -33.29
C LYS A 89 1.21 -14.30 -33.67
N ALA A 90 0.30 -13.42 -34.13
CA ALA A 90 0.63 -12.10 -34.67
C ALA A 90 1.52 -11.25 -33.73
N ASN A 91 1.22 -11.24 -32.43
CA ASN A 91 1.98 -10.52 -31.41
C ASN A 91 2.91 -11.44 -30.60
N GLY A 92 3.31 -12.61 -31.12
CA GLY A 92 4.13 -13.58 -30.40
C GLY A 92 5.48 -13.02 -29.94
N ARG A 93 6.12 -12.20 -30.76
CA ARG A 93 7.38 -11.52 -30.42
C ARG A 93 7.20 -10.38 -29.42
N ASP A 94 6.04 -9.72 -29.43
CA ASP A 94 5.76 -8.60 -28.52
C ASP A 94 5.55 -9.06 -27.07
N LEU A 95 5.20 -10.34 -26.84
CA LEU A 95 5.09 -10.90 -25.49
C LEU A 95 6.42 -10.79 -24.72
N LEU A 96 7.55 -10.88 -25.41
CA LEU A 96 8.90 -10.79 -24.84
C LEU A 96 9.27 -9.38 -24.37
N ARG A 97 8.47 -8.37 -24.73
CA ARG A 97 8.72 -6.97 -24.34
C ARG A 97 8.10 -6.62 -23.01
N TRP A 98 7.45 -7.57 -22.32
CA TRP A 98 6.85 -7.34 -21.00
C TRP A 98 7.71 -7.94 -19.90
N ARG A 99 7.86 -7.20 -18.80
CA ARG A 99 8.45 -7.69 -17.55
C ARG A 99 7.58 -7.34 -16.37
N TRP A 100 7.59 -8.21 -15.37
CA TRP A 100 6.98 -7.93 -14.08
C TRP A 100 7.88 -6.97 -13.29
N ARG A 101 7.31 -5.89 -12.74
CA ARG A 101 7.99 -4.93 -11.86
C ARG A 101 7.31 -4.95 -10.49
N PRO A 102 7.94 -5.55 -9.46
CA PRO A 102 7.42 -5.51 -8.10
C PRO A 102 7.29 -4.07 -7.58
N SER A 103 6.30 -3.86 -6.73
CA SER A 103 6.14 -2.61 -5.99
C SER A 103 7.09 -2.58 -4.79
N GLY A 104 7.62 -1.40 -4.46
CA GLY A 104 8.44 -1.18 -3.28
C GLY A 104 9.88 -0.73 -3.56
N PRO A 105 10.46 0.11 -2.68
CA PRO A 105 11.82 0.61 -2.85
C PRO A 105 12.83 -0.52 -2.69
N GLY A 106 13.70 -0.70 -3.70
CA GLY A 106 14.73 -1.75 -3.69
C GLY A 106 14.23 -3.16 -4.02
N CYS A 107 12.99 -3.31 -4.49
CA CYS A 107 12.38 -4.60 -4.85
C CYS A 107 12.54 -4.99 -6.33
N ASP A 108 13.45 -4.34 -7.06
CA ASP A 108 13.69 -4.64 -8.46
C ASP A 108 14.25 -6.06 -8.64
N LEU A 109 13.62 -6.84 -9.52
CA LEU A 109 14.11 -8.15 -9.91
C LEU A 109 15.17 -8.02 -11.01
N PRO A 110 16.39 -8.55 -10.81
CA PRO A 110 17.38 -8.60 -11.87
C PRO A 110 16.93 -9.57 -12.97
N ARG A 111 17.51 -9.44 -14.18
CA ARG A 111 17.31 -10.46 -15.21
C ARG A 111 17.88 -11.79 -14.74
N LEU A 112 17.16 -12.86 -15.05
CA LEU A 112 17.66 -14.21 -14.86
C LEU A 112 18.91 -14.42 -15.74
N ASP A 113 20.00 -14.84 -15.11
CA ASP A 113 21.14 -15.45 -15.80
C ASP A 113 20.97 -16.97 -15.76
N PRO A 114 20.55 -17.60 -16.87
CA PRO A 114 20.26 -19.03 -16.87
C PRO A 114 21.51 -19.88 -16.64
N ARG A 115 22.68 -19.42 -17.10
CA ARG A 115 23.93 -20.18 -16.95
C ARG A 115 24.33 -20.20 -15.48
N ARG A 116 24.38 -19.03 -14.85
CA ARG A 116 24.69 -18.92 -13.42
C ARG A 116 23.67 -19.68 -12.57
N PHE A 117 22.38 -19.61 -12.90
CA PHE A 117 21.35 -20.36 -12.19
C PHE A 117 21.61 -21.87 -12.23
N LEU A 118 21.87 -22.43 -13.43
CA LEU A 118 22.14 -23.85 -13.61
C LEU A 118 23.45 -24.29 -12.93
N GLU A 119 24.48 -23.44 -12.94
CA GLU A 119 25.73 -23.71 -12.23
C GLU A 119 25.54 -23.78 -10.72
N LEU A 120 24.73 -22.87 -10.14
CA LEU A 120 24.44 -22.86 -8.70
C LEU A 120 23.63 -24.07 -8.23
N HIS A 121 22.86 -24.69 -9.13
CA HIS A 121 22.00 -25.84 -8.83
C HIS A 121 22.51 -27.12 -9.47
N ARG A 122 23.79 -27.17 -9.85
CA ARG A 122 24.42 -28.36 -10.40
C ARG A 122 24.31 -29.50 -9.38
N ASP A 123 24.01 -30.71 -9.88
CA ASP A 123 23.90 -31.93 -9.08
C ASP A 123 22.80 -31.87 -7.99
N THR A 124 21.84 -30.96 -8.16
CA THR A 124 20.64 -30.87 -7.31
C THR A 124 19.38 -31.17 -8.12
N ASN A 125 18.30 -31.52 -7.43
CA ASN A 125 16.97 -31.58 -8.02
C ASN A 125 16.17 -30.33 -7.63
N ILE A 126 15.61 -29.64 -8.63
CA ILE A 126 14.80 -28.42 -8.49
C ILE A 126 13.28 -28.75 -8.54
N GLY A 127 12.91 -30.03 -8.66
CA GLY A 127 11.54 -30.53 -8.77
C GLY A 127 11.20 -31.68 -7.83
#